data_AF-A0A949I0L1-F1
#
_entry.id   AF-A0A949I0L1-F1
#
_cell.length_a   1.000
_cell.length_b   1.000
_cell.length_c   1.000
_cell.angle_alpha   90.00
_cell.angle_beta   90.00
_cell.angle_gamma   90.00
#
_symmetry.space_group_name_H-M   'P 1'
#
loop_
_entity.id
_entity.type
_entity.pdbx_description
1 polymer ?
#
loop_
_entity_poly.entity_id
_entity_poly.type
_entity_poly.pdbx_seq_one_letter_code
_entity_poly.pdbx_strand_id
1 'polypeptide(L)'
;MQTWTPRFNLYFALAVAMALGCGCQTDKSTKFTGALRVYMETPSMMEDSQTVSVLRADPVLVSVSPEPILSERDIASARVIAAAGGFALRIRFHQMAAQLLEQYTAANSGRHLVILGEWTALTPPSQETNSFNGNKFFENQPDNGVTRRWLAAPLITHSISNGILTFTPDMSRAEADQLVAGLANVIAKNS
;
A
#
# COMPACT_ATOMS: atom_id res chain seq x y z
N MET A 1 59.79 15.32 -44.60
CA MET A 1 58.48 15.39 -43.94
C MET A 1 58.32 14.14 -43.09
N GLN A 2 58.39 14.28 -41.77
CA GLN A 2 58.44 13.18 -40.80
C GLN A 2 57.02 12.95 -40.26
N THR A 3 56.38 11.85 -40.66
CA THR A 3 55.00 11.52 -40.25
C THR A 3 55.01 10.91 -38.85
N TRP A 4 54.59 11.70 -37.87
CA TRP A 4 54.36 11.27 -36.49
C TRP A 4 53.16 10.30 -36.46
N THR A 5 53.40 9.03 -36.15
CA THR A 5 52.34 8.08 -35.81
C THR A 5 52.31 7.91 -34.30
N PRO A 6 51.29 8.41 -33.59
CA PRO A 6 51.12 8.10 -32.19
C PRO A 6 50.73 6.62 -32.07
N ARG A 7 51.56 5.84 -31.38
CA ARG A 7 51.26 4.45 -31.00
C ARG A 7 50.21 4.50 -29.90
N PHE A 8 48.95 4.71 -30.28
CA PHE A 8 47.82 4.72 -29.37
C PHE A 8 47.77 3.37 -28.65
N ASN A 9 47.80 3.41 -27.32
CA ASN A 9 47.83 2.22 -26.48
C ASN A 9 46.49 1.49 -26.62
N LEU A 10 46.46 0.47 -27.50
CA LEU A 10 45.28 -0.30 -27.85
C LEU A 10 44.62 -0.94 -26.62
N TYR A 11 45.39 -1.25 -25.57
CA TYR A 11 44.86 -1.74 -24.30
C TYR A 11 43.94 -0.72 -23.61
N PHE A 12 44.23 0.57 -23.74
CA PHE A 12 43.40 1.64 -23.18
C PHE A 12 42.08 1.77 -23.95
N ALA A 13 42.09 1.57 -25.27
CA ALA A 13 40.88 1.55 -26.09
C ALA A 13 39.99 0.33 -25.76
N LEU A 14 40.59 -0.84 -25.53
CA LEU A 14 39.88 -2.06 -25.13
C LEU A 14 39.27 -1.94 -23.73
N ALA A 15 39.96 -1.31 -22.78
CA ALA A 15 39.44 -1.10 -21.43
C ALA A 15 38.21 -0.16 -21.41
N VAL A 16 38.22 0.89 -22.23
CA VAL A 16 37.06 1.81 -22.37
C VAL A 16 35.88 1.12 -23.05
N ALA A 17 36.12 0.27 -24.05
CA ALA A 17 35.06 -0.48 -24.72
C ALA A 17 34.36 -1.49 -23.78
N MET A 18 35.09 -2.11 -22.84
CA MET A 18 34.51 -3.02 -21.84
C MET A 18 33.68 -2.27 -20.77
N ALA A 19 34.08 -1.04 -20.41
CA ALA A 19 33.39 -0.27 -19.37
C ALA A 19 32.02 0.29 -19.82
N LEU A 20 31.79 0.42 -21.13
CA LEU A 20 30.54 0.93 -21.70
C LEU A 20 29.41 -0.12 -21.77
N GLY A 21 29.69 -1.38 -21.39
CA GLY A 21 28.73 -2.49 -21.48
C GLY A 21 27.77 -2.64 -20.30
N CYS A 22 27.99 -1.94 -19.17
CA CYS A 22 27.09 -2.00 -18.01
C CYS A 22 25.94 -0.98 -18.13
N GLY A 23 25.04 -1.21 -19.07
CA GLY A 23 23.73 -0.57 -19.05
C GLY A 23 22.85 -1.23 -17.99
N CYS A 24 22.69 -0.60 -16.83
CA CYS A 24 21.60 -0.95 -15.91
C CYS A 24 20.26 -0.64 -16.60
N GLN A 25 19.63 -1.65 -17.20
CA GLN A 25 18.22 -1.57 -17.54
C GLN A 25 17.44 -1.50 -16.22
N THR A 26 17.09 -0.28 -15.83
CA THR A 26 16.12 -0.08 -14.75
C THR A 26 14.76 -0.41 -15.33
N ASP A 27 14.27 -1.61 -15.04
CA ASP A 27 12.95 -2.05 -15.46
C ASP A 27 11.91 -1.16 -14.79
N LYS A 28 11.31 -0.24 -15.57
CA LYS A 28 10.18 0.58 -15.13
C LYS A 28 8.93 -0.29 -15.15
N SER A 29 8.84 -1.25 -14.23
CA SER A 29 7.57 -1.93 -13.98
C SER A 29 6.55 -0.89 -13.49
N THR A 30 5.41 -0.82 -14.17
CA THR A 30 4.29 0.01 -13.77
C THR A 30 3.82 -0.47 -12.39
N LYS A 31 4.14 0.34 -11.38
CA LYS A 31 4.06 0.01 -9.95
C LYS A 31 2.62 -0.01 -9.46
N PHE A 32 1.83 -1.00 -9.85
CA PHE A 32 0.58 -1.31 -9.16
C PHE A 32 0.92 -1.73 -7.73
N THR A 33 0.86 -0.77 -6.82
CA THR A 33 1.24 -0.93 -5.41
C THR A 33 -0.02 -0.75 -4.58
N GLY A 34 -0.47 -1.83 -3.95
CA GLY A 34 -1.44 -1.76 -2.88
C GLY A 34 -0.70 -1.72 -1.54
N ALA A 35 -1.15 -0.91 -0.60
CA ALA A 35 -0.67 -0.95 0.77
C ALA A 35 -1.85 -1.07 1.74
N LEU A 36 -1.65 -1.86 2.79
CA LEU A 36 -2.62 -2.03 3.86
C LEU A 36 -1.87 -1.93 5.18
N ARG A 37 -2.32 -1.01 6.02
CA ARG A 37 -1.70 -0.74 7.31
C ARG A 37 -2.73 -0.83 8.42
N VAL A 38 -2.34 -1.46 9.51
CA VAL A 38 -3.17 -1.62 10.71
C VAL A 38 -2.59 -0.74 11.79
N TYR A 39 -3.44 0.09 12.38
CA TYR A 39 -3.14 1.01 13.47
C TYR A 39 -3.91 0.59 14.71
N MET A 40 -3.39 0.97 15.89
CA MET A 40 -4.06 0.74 17.16
C MET A 40 -4.73 2.03 17.63
N GLU A 41 -5.93 1.91 18.18
CA GLU A 41 -6.57 3.00 18.90
C GLU A 41 -5.76 3.37 20.16
N THR A 42 -5.53 4.67 20.34
CA THR A 42 -4.87 5.26 21.50
C THR A 42 -5.81 6.22 22.22
N PRO A 43 -5.64 6.47 23.53
CA PRO A 43 -6.39 7.52 24.20
C PRO A 43 -6.10 8.88 23.54
N SER A 44 -7.13 9.71 23.38
CA SER A 44 -7.07 11.02 22.70
C SER A 44 -6.15 12.07 23.37
N MET A 45 -5.52 11.73 24.49
CA MET A 45 -4.62 12.58 25.28
C MET A 45 -3.13 12.29 25.03
N MET A 46 -2.79 11.38 24.09
CA MET A 46 -1.40 11.18 23.67
C MET A 46 -0.97 12.30 22.73
N GLU A 47 0.21 12.87 23.00
CA GLU A 47 0.76 14.07 22.33
C GLU A 47 0.89 13.91 20.81
N ASP A 48 1.11 12.68 20.33
CA ASP A 48 1.24 12.32 18.90
C ASP A 48 0.03 11.54 18.34
N SER A 49 -1.11 11.54 19.05
CA SER A 49 -2.30 10.82 18.58
C SER A 49 -3.02 11.59 17.48
N GLN A 50 -3.35 10.91 16.37
CA GLN A 50 -4.09 11.51 15.27
C GLN A 50 -5.57 11.11 15.37
N THR A 51 -6.48 12.08 15.49
CA THR A 51 -7.92 11.79 15.42
C THR A 51 -8.35 11.57 13.98
N VAL A 52 -8.95 10.42 13.73
CA VAL A 52 -9.37 9.97 12.42
C VAL A 52 -10.86 9.63 12.44
N SER A 53 -11.58 10.08 11.41
CA SER A 53 -12.93 9.61 11.10
C SER A 53 -12.85 8.37 10.23
N VAL A 54 -13.32 7.24 10.74
CA VAL A 54 -13.39 5.98 10.01
C VAL A 54 -14.82 5.75 9.53
N LEU A 55 -14.98 5.19 8.33
CA LEU A 55 -16.26 4.97 7.63
C LEU A 55 -16.92 6.26 7.09
N ARG A 56 -17.46 6.19 5.88
CA ARG A 56 -18.18 7.28 5.20
C ARG A 56 -19.63 7.43 5.65
N ALA A 57 -20.31 6.31 5.87
CA ALA A 57 -21.74 6.29 6.16
C ALA A 57 -22.07 6.53 7.65
N ASP A 58 -21.21 6.05 8.56
CA ASP A 58 -21.37 6.20 10.01
C ASP A 58 -20.00 6.48 10.65
N PRO A 59 -19.59 7.76 10.73
CA PRO A 59 -18.26 8.16 11.19
C PRO A 59 -17.95 7.70 12.62
N VAL A 60 -16.97 6.80 12.77
CA VAL A 60 -16.39 6.45 14.07
C VAL A 60 -15.14 7.30 14.28
N LEU A 61 -15.17 8.20 15.26
CA LEU A 61 -14.03 9.03 15.64
C LEU A 61 -13.07 8.22 16.52
N VAL A 62 -11.89 7.91 16.01
CA VAL A 62 -10.86 7.13 16.71
C VAL A 62 -9.54 7.88 16.69
N SER A 63 -8.90 8.04 17.84
CA SER A 63 -7.53 8.53 17.92
C SER A 63 -6.58 7.36 17.70
N VAL A 64 -5.70 7.45 16.71
CA VAL A 64 -4.76 6.37 16.32
C VAL A 64 -3.32 6.74 16.62
N SER A 65 -2.50 5.71 16.86
CA SER A 65 -1.04 5.86 16.93
C SER A 65 -0.47 6.39 15.60
N PRO A 66 0.63 7.17 15.64
CA PRO A 66 1.26 7.67 14.41
C PRO A 66 1.89 6.55 13.57
N GLU A 67 2.35 5.49 14.22
CA GLU A 67 2.97 4.34 13.57
C GLU A 67 2.00 3.15 13.41
N PRO A 68 2.02 2.48 12.26
CA PRO A 68 1.24 1.25 12.07
C PRO A 68 1.89 0.08 12.82
N ILE A 69 1.06 -0.76 13.44
CA ILE A 69 1.51 -1.99 14.11
C ILE A 69 1.79 -3.12 13.11
N LEU A 70 1.10 -3.10 11.96
CA LEU A 70 1.29 -4.06 10.87
C LEU A 70 1.18 -3.33 9.53
N SER A 71 1.95 -3.79 8.57
CA SER A 71 2.06 -3.20 7.24
C SER A 71 1.82 -4.23 6.14
N GLU A 72 1.87 -3.78 4.89
CA GLU A 72 1.80 -4.62 3.71
C GLU A 72 2.92 -5.66 3.63
N ARG A 73 4.03 -5.45 4.33
CA ARG A 73 5.19 -6.36 4.36
C ARG A 73 4.94 -7.60 5.21
N ASP A 74 3.98 -7.50 6.13
CA ASP A 74 3.65 -8.53 7.11
C ASP A 74 2.61 -9.53 6.58
N ILE A 75 2.04 -9.24 5.40
CA ILE A 75 0.93 -9.97 4.79
C ILE A 75 1.46 -11.16 3.99
N ALA A 76 0.93 -12.34 4.28
CA ALA A 76 1.16 -13.57 3.54
C ALA A 76 0.16 -13.76 2.38
N SER A 77 -1.09 -13.33 2.56
CA SER A 77 -2.09 -13.36 1.49
C SER A 77 -3.24 -12.41 1.77
N ALA A 78 -3.79 -11.78 0.73
CA ALA A 78 -5.02 -10.98 0.80
C ALA A 78 -6.05 -11.55 -0.18
N ARG A 79 -7.33 -11.62 0.25
CA ARG A 79 -8.43 -12.10 -0.60
C ARG A 79 -9.73 -11.37 -0.28
N VAL A 80 -10.55 -11.15 -1.31
CA VAL A 80 -11.95 -10.79 -1.12
C VAL A 80 -12.79 -12.06 -0.95
N ILE A 81 -13.60 -12.10 0.10
CA ILE A 81 -14.51 -13.21 0.39
C ILE A 81 -15.96 -12.74 0.40
N ALA A 82 -16.90 -13.62 0.08
CA ALA A 82 -18.32 -13.35 0.29
C ALA A 82 -18.64 -13.37 1.79
N ALA A 83 -19.47 -12.44 2.24
CA ALA A 83 -19.91 -12.33 3.62
C ALA A 83 -21.40 -11.98 3.69
N ALA A 84 -22.04 -12.26 4.83
CA ALA A 84 -23.42 -11.83 5.05
C ALA A 84 -23.48 -10.29 4.98
N GLY A 85 -24.29 -9.76 4.05
CA GLY A 85 -24.37 -8.31 3.80
C GLY A 85 -23.43 -7.78 2.72
N GLY A 86 -22.72 -8.65 1.98
CA GLY A 86 -21.92 -8.24 0.82
C GLY A 86 -20.62 -9.02 0.71
N PHE A 87 -19.51 -8.36 1.05
CA PHE A 87 -18.18 -8.94 0.97
C PHE A 87 -17.31 -8.48 2.13
N ALA A 88 -16.23 -9.22 2.39
CA ALA A 88 -15.22 -8.86 3.38
C ALA A 88 -13.82 -9.06 2.80
N LEU A 89 -12.84 -8.35 3.37
CA LEU A 89 -11.43 -8.60 3.12
C LEU A 89 -10.90 -9.56 4.16
N ARG A 90 -10.22 -10.62 3.70
CA ARG A 90 -9.49 -11.55 4.54
C ARG A 90 -8.00 -11.40 4.29
N ILE A 91 -7.29 -10.96 5.32
CA ILE A 91 -5.85 -10.72 5.32
C ILE A 91 -5.19 -11.75 6.23
N ARG A 92 -4.31 -12.56 5.67
CA ARG A 92 -3.50 -13.52 6.42
C ARG A 92 -2.11 -12.94 6.58
N PHE A 93 -1.62 -12.87 7.80
CA PHE A 93 -0.27 -12.43 8.12
C PHE A 93 0.71 -13.62 8.19
N HIS A 94 2.01 -13.35 8.03
CA HIS A 94 3.06 -14.32 8.30
C HIS A 94 3.16 -14.64 9.80
N GLN A 95 3.87 -15.71 10.17
CA GLN A 95 3.91 -16.21 11.55
C GLN A 95 4.36 -15.15 12.57
N MET A 96 5.43 -14.40 12.28
CA MET A 96 5.94 -13.36 13.19
C MET A 96 4.93 -12.23 13.39
N ALA A 97 4.32 -11.77 12.29
CA ALA A 97 3.28 -10.75 12.31
C ALA A 97 1.98 -11.23 12.97
N ALA A 98 1.63 -12.51 12.83
CA ALA A 98 0.48 -13.11 13.49
C ALA A 98 0.66 -13.12 15.03
N GLN A 99 1.86 -13.41 15.51
CA GLN A 99 2.18 -13.33 16.95
C GLN A 99 2.10 -11.89 17.46
N LEU A 100 2.58 -10.93 16.66
CA LEU A 100 2.46 -9.51 16.99
C LEU A 100 0.98 -9.09 17.07
N LEU A 101 0.18 -9.47 16.08
CA LEU A 101 -1.26 -9.22 16.07
C LEU A 101 -1.95 -9.81 17.30
N GLU A 102 -1.61 -11.04 17.67
CA GLU A 102 -2.15 -11.70 18.86
C GLU A 102 -1.78 -10.94 20.13
N GLN A 103 -0.52 -10.56 20.30
CA GLN A 103 -0.05 -9.80 21.46
C GLN A 103 -0.78 -8.45 21.59
N TYR A 104 -0.90 -7.70 20.50
CA TYR A 104 -1.56 -6.40 20.50
C TYR A 104 -3.06 -6.53 20.77
N THR A 105 -3.74 -7.50 20.18
CA THR A 105 -5.18 -7.71 20.37
C THR A 105 -5.51 -8.26 21.75
N ALA A 106 -4.68 -9.14 22.32
CA ALA A 106 -4.85 -9.63 23.68
C ALA A 106 -4.71 -8.50 24.72
N ALA A 107 -3.77 -7.58 24.53
CA ALA A 107 -3.52 -6.48 25.46
C ALA A 107 -4.53 -5.32 25.32
N ASN A 108 -5.32 -5.27 24.24
CA ASN A 108 -6.18 -4.14 23.90
C ASN A 108 -7.63 -4.57 23.60
N SER A 109 -8.17 -5.52 24.36
CA SER A 109 -9.59 -5.88 24.25
C SER A 109 -10.49 -4.68 24.55
N GLY A 110 -11.51 -4.46 23.71
CA GLY A 110 -12.43 -3.33 23.82
C GLY A 110 -11.97 -2.06 23.07
N ARG A 111 -10.84 -2.10 22.36
CA ARG A 111 -10.35 -1.03 21.47
C ARG A 111 -10.57 -1.35 20.00
N HIS A 112 -10.41 -0.37 19.12
CA HIS A 112 -10.50 -0.57 17.68
C HIS A 112 -9.12 -0.84 17.04
N LEU A 113 -9.09 -1.77 16.09
CA LEU A 113 -8.03 -1.82 15.09
C LEU A 113 -8.43 -0.91 13.94
N VAL A 114 -7.63 0.09 13.61
CA VAL A 114 -7.95 1.02 12.53
C VAL A 114 -7.17 0.65 11.28
N ILE A 115 -7.88 0.42 10.19
CA ILE A 115 -7.30 -0.15 8.97
C ILE A 115 -7.26 0.93 7.90
N LEU A 116 -6.07 1.18 7.39
CA LEU A 116 -5.81 2.08 6.27
C LEU A 116 -5.51 1.27 5.01
N GLY A 117 -6.17 1.61 3.91
CA GLY A 117 -5.88 1.09 2.58
C GLY A 117 -5.36 2.17 1.65
N GLU A 118 -4.38 1.81 0.84
CA GLU A 118 -3.88 2.60 -0.27
C GLU A 118 -3.86 1.74 -1.54
N TRP A 119 -4.45 2.24 -2.63
CA TRP A 119 -4.43 1.56 -3.91
C TRP A 119 -4.46 2.54 -5.06
N THR A 120 -3.85 2.16 -6.17
CA THR A 120 -3.97 2.88 -7.44
C THR A 120 -5.15 2.33 -8.23
N ALA A 121 -6.00 3.19 -8.77
CA ALA A 121 -7.08 2.74 -9.63
C ALA A 121 -6.52 2.08 -10.90
N LEU A 122 -7.04 0.91 -11.27
CA LEU A 122 -6.63 0.19 -12.50
C LEU A 122 -7.09 0.89 -13.78
N THR A 123 -7.99 1.86 -13.67
CA THR A 123 -8.33 2.75 -14.78
C THR A 123 -7.21 3.80 -14.86
N PRO A 124 -6.38 3.83 -15.92
CA PRO A 124 -5.68 5.07 -16.25
C PRO A 124 -6.75 6.16 -16.28
N PRO A 125 -6.49 7.40 -15.79
CA PRO A 125 -7.44 8.48 -16.05
C PRO A 125 -7.75 8.40 -17.53
N SER A 126 -9.00 8.09 -17.88
CA SER A 126 -9.46 8.24 -19.24
C SER A 126 -9.12 9.68 -19.56
N GLN A 127 -8.08 9.89 -20.37
CA GLN A 127 -7.87 11.16 -21.01
C GLN A 127 -9.01 11.31 -22.01
N GLU A 128 -10.24 11.47 -21.52
CA GLU A 128 -11.21 12.28 -22.22
C GLU A 128 -10.70 13.71 -22.09
N THR A 129 -9.87 14.06 -23.06
CA THR A 129 -9.61 15.45 -23.43
C THR A 129 -10.90 16.04 -23.97
N ASN A 130 -11.90 16.28 -23.11
CA ASN A 130 -12.93 17.26 -23.41
C ASN A 130 -12.33 18.63 -23.13
N SER A 131 -11.42 19.03 -24.02
CA SER A 131 -10.93 20.39 -24.15
C SER A 131 -12.05 21.23 -24.75
N PHE A 132 -13.02 21.61 -23.92
CA PHE A 132 -13.88 22.74 -24.23
C PHE A 132 -13.79 23.74 -23.09
N ASN A 133 -13.11 24.85 -23.39
CA ASN A 133 -12.97 26.04 -22.57
C ASN A 133 -12.19 25.87 -21.25
N GLY A 134 -10.85 25.77 -21.37
CA GLY A 134 -9.83 26.44 -20.52
C GLY A 134 -9.85 26.34 -18.99
N ASN A 135 -10.89 25.77 -18.38
CA ASN A 135 -11.23 25.94 -16.99
C ASN A 135 -11.21 24.54 -16.38
N LYS A 136 -10.01 24.12 -16.01
CA LYS A 136 -9.81 22.87 -15.27
C LYS A 136 -10.32 23.05 -13.84
N PHE A 137 -11.61 22.84 -13.64
CA PHE A 137 -12.15 22.58 -12.31
C PHE A 137 -11.76 21.15 -11.93
N PHE A 138 -10.52 20.98 -11.46
CA PHE A 138 -10.10 19.72 -10.86
C PHE A 138 -10.78 19.58 -9.51
N GLU A 139 -11.92 18.90 -9.49
CA GLU A 139 -12.51 18.33 -8.30
C GLU A 139 -11.54 17.28 -7.74
N ASN A 140 -10.74 17.67 -6.74
CA ASN A 140 -10.00 16.82 -5.79
C ASN A 140 -9.51 15.45 -6.32
N GLN A 141 -8.90 15.41 -7.51
CA GLN A 141 -8.28 14.22 -8.07
C GLN A 141 -6.91 14.03 -7.38
N PRO A 142 -6.62 12.90 -6.72
CA PRO A 142 -5.31 12.68 -6.09
C PRO A 142 -4.21 12.79 -7.15
N ASP A 143 -3.17 13.58 -6.89
CA ASP A 143 -2.19 14.06 -7.90
C ASP A 143 -1.41 12.95 -8.64
N ASN A 144 -1.53 11.71 -8.17
CA ASN A 144 -0.83 10.51 -8.63
C ASN A 144 -1.76 9.31 -8.92
N GLY A 145 -3.08 9.49 -8.84
CA GLY A 145 -4.06 8.40 -9.01
C GLY A 145 -4.07 7.36 -7.88
N VAL A 146 -3.40 7.62 -6.76
CA VAL A 146 -3.40 6.78 -5.56
C VAL A 146 -4.53 7.22 -4.63
N THR A 147 -5.44 6.30 -4.33
CA THR A 147 -6.50 6.48 -3.34
C THR A 147 -6.00 5.98 -1.99
N ARG A 148 -6.02 6.84 -0.96
CA ARG A 148 -5.72 6.49 0.45
C ARG A 148 -6.96 6.71 1.30
N ARG A 149 -7.39 5.70 2.06
CA ARG A 149 -8.61 5.79 2.88
C ARG A 149 -8.57 4.86 4.08
N TRP A 150 -9.19 5.31 5.17
CA TRP A 150 -9.55 4.47 6.30
C TRP A 150 -10.69 3.54 5.91
N LEU A 151 -10.43 2.23 5.93
CA LEU A 151 -11.34 1.22 5.42
C LEU A 151 -12.24 0.65 6.51
N ALA A 152 -11.75 0.50 7.74
CA ALA A 152 -12.55 -0.05 8.81
C ALA A 152 -11.93 0.24 10.18
N ALA A 153 -12.77 0.18 11.20
CA ALA A 153 -12.37 0.21 12.60
C ALA A 153 -13.05 -0.95 13.35
N PRO A 154 -12.71 -2.22 13.10
CA PRO A 154 -13.28 -3.33 13.86
C PRO A 154 -12.91 -3.26 15.35
N LEU A 155 -13.88 -3.54 16.21
CA LEU A 155 -13.71 -3.68 17.66
C LEU A 155 -12.98 -5.00 17.99
N ILE A 156 -11.95 -4.91 18.82
CA ILE A 156 -11.22 -6.06 19.35
C ILE A 156 -12.06 -6.70 20.46
N THR A 157 -12.74 -7.79 20.14
CA THR A 157 -13.55 -8.55 21.10
C THR A 157 -12.80 -9.72 21.74
N HIS A 158 -11.76 -10.21 21.06
CA HIS A 158 -10.92 -11.34 21.48
C HIS A 158 -9.54 -11.21 20.83
N SER A 159 -8.56 -11.98 21.35
CA SER A 159 -7.24 -12.07 20.73
C SER A 159 -7.30 -12.80 19.38
N ILE A 160 -6.59 -12.27 18.39
CA ILE A 160 -6.54 -12.84 17.04
C ILE A 160 -5.29 -13.71 16.91
N SER A 161 -5.38 -14.96 17.38
CA SER A 161 -4.26 -15.91 17.39
C SER A 161 -4.07 -16.68 16.08
N ASN A 162 -5.08 -16.70 15.22
CA ASN A 162 -5.05 -17.42 13.95
C ASN A 162 -4.27 -16.68 12.83
N GLY A 163 -3.78 -15.47 13.11
CA GLY A 163 -3.08 -14.61 12.15
C GLY A 163 -3.94 -14.15 10.97
N ILE A 164 -5.26 -14.21 11.09
CA ILE A 164 -6.21 -13.85 10.03
C ILE A 164 -7.09 -12.70 10.50
N LEU A 165 -6.95 -11.55 9.86
CA LEU A 165 -7.83 -10.40 10.05
C LEU A 165 -8.90 -10.41 8.96
N THR A 166 -10.17 -10.51 9.36
CA THR A 166 -11.32 -10.41 8.44
C THR A 166 -12.18 -9.22 8.82
N PHE A 167 -12.49 -8.36 7.87
CA PHE A 167 -13.28 -7.15 8.11
C PHE A 167 -14.07 -6.72 6.87
N THR A 168 -15.17 -5.99 7.09
CA THR A 168 -15.94 -5.35 6.02
C THR A 168 -15.36 -3.97 5.75
N PRO A 169 -14.79 -3.71 4.56
CA PRO A 169 -14.21 -2.41 4.25
C PRO A 169 -15.26 -1.39 3.77
N ASP A 170 -15.01 -0.11 4.05
CA ASP A 170 -15.73 1.05 3.51
C ASP A 170 -15.24 1.42 2.10
N MET A 171 -15.45 0.48 1.18
CA MET A 171 -15.11 0.62 -0.24
C MET A 171 -16.02 -0.23 -1.10
N SER A 172 -16.06 0.05 -2.40
CA SER A 172 -16.74 -0.79 -3.38
C SER A 172 -16.00 -2.10 -3.62
N ARG A 173 -16.72 -3.11 -4.13
CA ARG A 173 -16.12 -4.40 -4.47
C ARG A 173 -14.98 -4.27 -5.50
N ALA A 174 -15.15 -3.41 -6.51
CA ALA A 174 -14.14 -3.18 -7.53
C ALA A 174 -12.87 -2.55 -6.95
N GLU A 175 -12.99 -1.57 -6.05
CA GLU A 175 -11.83 -1.01 -5.34
C GLU A 175 -11.16 -2.09 -4.47
N ALA A 176 -11.93 -2.97 -3.81
CA ALA A 176 -11.39 -4.04 -2.98
C ALA A 176 -10.56 -5.05 -3.80
N ASP A 177 -11.04 -5.41 -4.99
CA ASP A 177 -10.31 -6.28 -5.92
C ASP A 177 -9.02 -5.59 -6.40
N GLN A 178 -9.03 -4.27 -6.63
CA GLN A 178 -7.82 -3.49 -6.98
C GLN A 178 -6.79 -3.48 -5.84
N LEU A 179 -7.24 -3.24 -4.60
CA LEU A 179 -6.37 -3.27 -3.43
C LEU A 179 -5.74 -4.66 -3.26
N VAL A 180 -6.54 -5.73 -3.37
CA VAL A 180 -6.04 -7.12 -3.26
C VAL A 180 -5.04 -7.44 -4.37
N ALA A 181 -5.29 -7.01 -5.61
CA ALA A 181 -4.34 -7.17 -6.71
C ALA A 181 -3.02 -6.40 -6.44
N GLY A 182 -3.11 -5.17 -5.94
CA GLY A 182 -1.95 -4.37 -5.57
C GLY A 182 -1.13 -4.99 -4.42
N LEU A 183 -1.81 -5.56 -3.41
CA LEU A 183 -1.16 -6.28 -2.32
C LEU A 183 -0.49 -7.56 -2.82
N ALA A 184 -1.11 -8.30 -3.74
CA ALA A 184 -0.51 -9.50 -4.31
C ALA A 184 0.83 -9.20 -5.00
N ASN A 185 0.95 -8.07 -5.69
CA ASN A 185 2.21 -7.63 -6.28
C ASN A 185 3.29 -7.32 -5.22
N VAL A 186 2.90 -6.70 -4.11
CA VAL A 186 3.82 -6.40 -3.00
C VAL A 186 4.29 -7.68 -2.34
N ILE A 187 3.39 -8.64 -2.12
CA ILE A 187 3.70 -9.95 -1.54
C ILE A 187 4.69 -10.69 -2.45
N ALA A 188 4.44 -10.73 -3.76
CA ALA A 188 5.32 -11.40 -4.73
C ALA A 188 6.71 -10.76 -4.84
N LYS A 189 6.83 -9.46 -4.52
CA LYS A 189 8.12 -8.75 -4.48
C LYS A 189 8.90 -9.00 -3.19
N ASN A 190 8.20 -9.27 -2.10
CA ASN A 190 8.79 -9.46 -0.76
C ASN A 190 9.03 -10.94 -0.41
N SER A 191 8.53 -11.88 -1.21
CA SER A 191 8.77 -13.33 -1.10
C SER A 191 10.09 -13.74 -1.74
#